data_AF-A0A353F1Y1-F1
#
_entry.id   AF-A0A353F1Y1-F1
#
_cell.length_a   1.000
_cell.length_b   1.000
_cell.length_c   1.000
_cell.angle_alpha   90.00
_cell.angle_beta   90.00
_cell.angle_gamma   90.00
#
_symmetry.space_group_name_H-M   'P 1'
#
loop_
_entity.id
_entity.type
_entity.pdbx_description
1 polymer ?
#
loop_
_entity_poly.entity_id
_entity_poly.type
_entity_poly.pdbx_seq_one_letter_code
_entity_poly.pdbx_strand_id
1 'polypeptide(L)' 'AGTTYVIDGLSRPVAIVGDALFAQSMGGGVISFKDALATNRSEIFTLEDHTVVCPGHGPMTSVGEEKAHNPFFPEFKS' A
#
# COMPACT_ATOMS: atom_id res chain seq x y z
N ALA A 1 8.60 14.02 -0.42
CA ALA A 1 7.30 13.61 -1.01
C ALA A 1 7.53 12.32 -1.77
N GLY A 2 6.70 11.30 -1.54
CA GLY A 2 6.69 10.07 -2.33
C GLY A 2 5.57 10.12 -3.38
N THR A 3 5.70 9.32 -4.44
CA THR A 3 4.67 9.20 -5.49
C THR A 3 4.39 7.73 -5.73
N THR A 4 3.13 7.35 -5.67
CA THR A 4 2.65 6.04 -6.13
C THR A 4 2.27 6.14 -7.60
N TYR A 5 2.73 5.20 -8.42
CA TYR A 5 2.30 5.07 -9.81
C TYR A 5 1.31 3.92 -9.94
N VAL A 6 0.12 4.21 -10.46
CA VAL A 6 -0.91 3.20 -10.75
C VAL A 6 -0.90 2.92 -12.25
N ILE A 7 -0.83 1.65 -12.62
CA ILE A 7 -0.75 1.17 -13.99
C ILE A 7 -1.96 0.27 -14.25
N ASP A 8 -2.82 0.73 -15.15
CA ASP A 8 -4.02 0.02 -15.60
C ASP A 8 -3.83 -0.63 -16.98
N GLY A 9 -4.80 -1.45 -17.39
CA GLY A 9 -4.81 -2.12 -18.71
C GLY A 9 -4.02 -3.43 -18.79
N LEU A 10 -3.44 -3.88 -17.67
CA LEU A 10 -2.86 -5.21 -17.51
C LEU A 10 -3.93 -6.23 -17.06
N SER A 11 -3.56 -7.50 -16.92
CA SER A 11 -4.48 -8.53 -16.39
C SER A 11 -4.93 -8.26 -14.95
N ARG A 12 -4.15 -7.49 -14.19
CA ARG A 12 -4.47 -6.92 -12.87
C ARG A 12 -3.84 -5.53 -12.79
N PRO A 13 -4.49 -4.53 -12.18
CA PRO A 13 -3.86 -3.25 -11.90
C PRO A 13 -2.61 -3.42 -11.05
N VAL A 14 -1.62 -2.56 -11.27
CA VAL A 14 -0.34 -2.58 -10.52
C VAL A 14 -0.09 -1.20 -9.92
N ALA A 15 0.24 -1.16 -8.63
CA ALA A 15 0.66 0.03 -7.92
C ALA A 15 2.14 -0.08 -7.52
N ILE A 16 2.99 0.81 -8.06
CA ILE A 16 4.39 0.95 -7.63
C ILE A 16 4.41 1.99 -6.52
N VAL A 17 4.61 1.54 -5.28
CA VAL A 17 4.38 2.36 -4.06
C VAL A 17 5.66 2.86 -3.39
N GLY A 18 6.83 2.45 -3.88
CA GLY A 18 8.11 2.77 -3.23
C GLY A 18 8.11 2.33 -1.75
N ASP A 19 8.53 3.22 -0.86
CA ASP A 19 8.56 2.93 0.58
C ASP A 19 7.26 3.33 1.31
N ALA A 20 6.16 3.61 0.61
CA ALA A 20 4.90 3.96 1.27
C ALA A 20 4.30 2.75 2.00
N LEU A 21 4.30 1.58 1.36
CA LEU A 21 3.71 0.33 1.86
C LEU A 21 4.62 -0.85 1.53
N PHE A 22 4.73 -1.81 2.45
CA PHE A 22 5.48 -3.05 2.28
C PHE A 22 4.57 -4.24 2.59
N ALA A 23 4.94 -5.45 2.18
CA ALA A 23 4.21 -6.65 2.57
C ALA A 23 4.13 -6.76 4.11
N GLN A 24 2.90 -6.69 4.65
CA GLN A 24 2.59 -6.69 6.08
C GLN A 24 3.35 -5.62 6.90
N SER A 25 3.74 -4.51 6.29
CA SER A 25 4.44 -3.40 6.95
C SER A 25 4.21 -2.08 6.23
N MET A 26 4.83 -0.99 6.65
CA MET A 26 4.79 0.30 5.96
C MET A 26 6.07 1.10 6.17
N GLY A 27 6.32 2.11 5.34
CA GLY A 27 7.43 3.04 5.56
C GLY A 27 7.26 3.90 6.81
N GLY A 28 8.38 4.23 7.44
CA GLY A 28 8.41 4.94 8.73
C GLY A 28 8.00 6.41 8.73
N GLY A 29 7.40 6.93 7.64
CA GLY A 29 6.93 8.32 7.54
C GLY A 29 7.99 9.35 7.94
N VAL A 30 8.94 9.64 7.05
CA VAL A 30 10.15 10.48 7.32
C VAL A 30 9.84 11.79 8.05
N ILE A 31 8.70 12.41 7.78
CA ILE A 31 8.26 13.67 8.40
C ILE A 31 7.20 13.43 9.47
N SER A 32 6.23 12.56 9.18
CA SER A 32 5.09 12.29 10.05
C SER A 32 4.55 10.90 9.78
N PHE A 33 4.61 10.04 10.80
CA PHE A 33 4.04 8.70 10.74
C PHE A 33 2.51 8.72 10.61
N LYS A 34 1.86 9.68 11.28
CA LYS A 34 0.40 9.86 11.21
C LYS A 34 -0.06 10.20 9.79
N ASP A 35 0.66 11.10 9.12
CA ASP A 35 0.32 11.51 7.76
C ASP A 35 0.62 10.38 6.77
N ALA A 36 1.71 9.63 6.96
CA ALA A 36 1.99 8.43 6.15
C ALA A 36 0.86 7.40 6.24
N LEU A 37 0.36 7.13 7.45
CA LEU A 37 -0.81 6.27 7.64
C LEU A 37 -2.06 6.82 6.95
N ALA A 38 -2.33 8.12 7.09
CA ALA A 38 -3.50 8.77 6.48
C ALA A 38 -3.43 8.74 4.95
N THR A 39 -2.27 9.02 4.35
CA THR A 39 -2.04 8.95 2.92
C THR A 39 -2.16 7.52 2.39
N ASN A 40 -1.62 6.52 3.07
CA ASN A 40 -1.79 5.13 2.63
C ASN A 40 -3.28 4.73 2.61
N ARG A 41 -4.07 5.21 3.58
CA ARG A 41 -5.52 5.00 3.63
C ARG A 41 -6.26 5.69 2.48
N SER A 42 -5.97 6.96 2.21
CA SER A 42 -6.69 7.73 1.19
C SER A 42 -6.30 7.36 -0.23
N GLU A 43 -5.04 6.93 -0.44
CA GLU A 43 -4.50 6.71 -1.79
C GLU A 43 -4.35 5.23 -2.15
N ILE A 44 -3.74 4.40 -1.29
CA ILE A 44 -3.42 3.00 -1.65
C ILE A 44 -4.58 2.07 -1.31
N PHE A 45 -5.21 2.21 -0.15
CA PHE A 45 -6.29 1.32 0.27
C PHE A 45 -7.65 1.59 -0.41
N THR A 46 -7.75 2.66 -1.20
CA THR A 46 -8.91 2.95 -2.07
C THR A 46 -8.84 2.21 -3.40
N LEU A 47 -7.70 1.62 -3.75
CA LEU A 47 -7.55 0.77 -4.93
C LEU A 47 -8.29 -0.56 -4.76
N GLU A 48 -8.55 -1.24 -5.87
CA GLU A 48 -9.21 -2.55 -5.89
C GLU A 48 -8.36 -3.60 -5.18
N ASP A 49 -8.99 -4.51 -4.42
CA ASP A 49 -8.28 -5.49 -3.58
C ASP A 49 -7.30 -6.38 -4.35
N HIS A 50 -7.60 -6.67 -5.62
CA HIS A 50 -6.74 -7.49 -6.47
C HIS A 50 -5.57 -6.71 -7.11
N THR A 51 -5.46 -5.40 -6.87
CA THR A 51 -4.33 -4.57 -7.32
C THR A 51 -3.03 -5.12 -6.73
N VAL A 52 -2.06 -5.40 -7.59
CA VAL A 52 -0.71 -5.84 -7.18
C VAL A 52 0.04 -4.63 -6.62
N VAL A 53 0.63 -4.78 -5.43
CA VAL A 53 1.45 -3.75 -4.81
C VAL A 53 2.93 -4.13 -4.99
N CYS A 54 3.68 -3.25 -5.63
CA CYS A 54 5.12 -3.35 -5.87
C CYS A 54 5.87 -2.40 -4.93
N PRO A 55 6.35 -2.88 -3.77
CA PRO A 55 7.10 -2.05 -2.84
C PRO A 55 8.54 -1.78 -3.32
N GLY A 56 9.18 -0.77 -2.74
CA GLY A 56 10.60 -0.50 -2.92
C GLY A 56 11.51 -1.58 -2.32
N HIS A 57 11.01 -2.32 -1.32
CA HIS A 57 11.72 -3.37 -0.61
C HIS A 57 10.80 -4.54 -0.23
N GLY A 58 11.36 -5.73 -0.15
CA GLY A 58 10.60 -6.94 0.21
C GLY A 58 9.77 -7.50 -0.95
N PRO A 59 8.90 -8.49 -0.68
CA PRO A 59 8.12 -9.15 -1.71
C PRO A 59 6.94 -8.30 -2.18
N MET A 60 6.44 -8.60 -3.39
CA MET A 60 5.16 -8.06 -3.86
C MET A 60 4.00 -8.59 -3.00
N THR A 61 2.94 -7.80 -2.91
CA THR A 61 1.69 -8.13 -2.19
C THR A 61 0.48 -7.65 -3.00
N SER A 62 -0.71 -7.60 -2.40
CA SER A 62 -1.88 -6.95 -3.00
C SER A 62 -2.62 -6.10 -1.97
N VAL A 63 -3.45 -5.18 -2.45
CA VAL A 63 -4.26 -4.31 -1.56
C VAL A 63 -5.13 -5.14 -0.62
N GLY A 64 -5.76 -6.21 -1.12
CA GLY A 64 -6.56 -7.13 -0.32
C GLY A 64 -5.76 -7.86 0.75
N GLU A 65 -4.57 -8.35 0.41
CA GLU A 65 -3.66 -8.98 1.38
C GLU A 65 -3.25 -8.01 2.49
N GLU A 66 -2.95 -6.75 2.13
CA GLU A 66 -2.57 -5.74 3.13
C GLU A 66 -3.76 -5.31 3.99
N LYS A 67 -4.98 -5.21 3.44
CA LYS A 67 -6.19 -4.98 4.24
C LYS A 67 -6.41 -6.09 5.27
N ALA A 68 -6.24 -7.34 4.86
CA ALA A 68 -6.49 -8.50 5.72
C ALA A 68 -5.39 -8.70 6.79
N HIS A 69 -4.13 -8.42 6.47
CA HIS A 69 -3.01 -8.88 7.29
C HIS A 69 -2.12 -7.79 7.87
N ASN A 70 -2.05 -6.60 7.26
CA ASN A 70 -1.09 -5.58 7.67
C ASN A 70 -1.38 -5.07 9.09
N PRO A 71 -0.44 -5.21 10.04
CA PRO A 71 -0.66 -4.84 11.45
C PRO A 71 -0.76 -3.32 11.66
N PHE A 72 -0.34 -2.49 10.70
CA PHE A 72 -0.42 -1.03 10.79
C PHE A 72 -1.81 -0.48 10.48
N PHE A 73 -2.69 -1.28 9.88
CA PHE A 73 -4.04 -0.89 9.49
C PHE A 73 -5.10 -1.87 10.03
N PRO A 74 -5.18 -2.06 11.36
CA PRO A 74 -6.07 -3.06 11.97
C PRO A 74 -7.55 -2.84 11.66
N GLU A 75 -7.96 -1.63 11.31
CA GLU A 75 -9.35 -1.28 10.95
C GLU A 75 -9.86 -1.96 9.67
N PHE A 76 -8.98 -2.50 8.82
CA PHE A 76 -9.38 -3.27 7.63
C PHE A 76 -9.51 -4.78 7.90
N LYS A 77 -9.08 -5.24 9.07
CA LYS A 77 -9.24 -6.64 9.47
C LYS A 77 -10.70 -6.87 9.84
N SER A 78 -11.41 -7.62 8.99
CA SER A 78 -12.76 -8.13 9.29
C SER A 78 -12.76 -9.13 10.43
#